data_AF-A0A969JFQ1-F1
#
_entry.id   AF-A0A969JFQ1-F1
#
_cell.length_a   1.000
_cell.length_b   1.000
_cell.length_c   1.000
_cell.angle_alpha   90.00
_cell.angle_beta   90.00
_cell.angle_gamma   90.00
#
_symmetry.space_group_name_H-M   'P 1'
#
loop_
_entity.id
_entity.type
_entity.pdbx_description
1 polymer ?
#
loop_
_entity_poly.entity_id
_entity_poly.type
_entity_poly.pdbx_seq_one_letter_code
_entity_poly.pdbx_strand_id
1 'polypeptide(L)'
;MSKIGLIAKREFLSRVTKKSFIIGTFLTPIVIGLFGFVVGKIMSYRDDKTTTIAVVDQSGQLKDRIKSTKQLNIVQPTEGVDLIKSKIEKKELDYLGVFGCATADRFAGQET
;
A
#
# COMPACT_ATOMS: atom_id res chain seq x y z
N MET A 1 36.15 36.06 -39.81
CA MET A 1 35.88 35.04 -38.76
C MET A 1 34.77 34.04 -39.15
N SER A 2 34.69 33.60 -40.41
CA SER A 2 33.60 32.75 -40.93
C SER A 2 33.94 31.24 -40.99
N LYS A 3 35.21 30.87 -40.83
CA LYS A 3 35.68 29.49 -41.02
C LYS A 3 35.19 28.53 -39.94
N ILE A 4 35.10 29.00 -38.69
CA ILE A 4 34.71 28.17 -37.53
C ILE A 4 33.27 27.65 -37.68
N GLY A 5 32.34 28.50 -38.11
CA GLY A 5 30.95 28.09 -38.34
C GLY A 5 30.80 27.06 -39.46
N LEU A 6 31.63 27.15 -40.51
CA LEU A 6 31.62 26.19 -41.61
C LEU A 6 32.09 24.80 -41.17
N ILE A 7 33.11 24.76 -40.31
CA ILE A 7 33.68 23.52 -39.74
C ILE A 7 32.66 22.89 -38.78
N ALA A 8 32.08 23.69 -37.88
CA ALA A 8 31.07 23.23 -36.93
C ALA A 8 29.84 22.63 -37.64
N LYS A 9 29.38 23.26 -38.74
CA LYS A 9 28.26 22.75 -39.53
C LYS A 9 28.53 21.36 -40.11
N ARG A 10 29.73 21.13 -40.68
CA ARG A 10 30.12 19.82 -41.22
C ARG A 10 30.21 18.76 -40.13
N GLU A 11 30.82 19.09 -39.00
CA GLU A 11 30.95 18.16 -37.87
C GLU A 11 29.58 17.80 -37.27
N PHE A 12 28.70 18.79 -37.09
CA PHE A 12 27.34 18.57 -36.59
C PHE A 12 26.54 17.67 -37.53
N LEU A 13 26.53 17.95 -38.83
CA LEU A 13 25.85 17.12 -39.83
C LEU A 13 26.38 15.70 -39.82
N SER A 14 27.71 15.54 -39.78
CA SER A 14 28.38 14.22 -39.70
C SER A 14 27.98 13.44 -38.45
N ARG A 15 27.70 14.13 -37.34
CA ARG A 15 27.36 13.49 -36.05
C ARG A 15 25.86 13.18 -35.93
N VAL A 16 24.99 14.10 -36.32
CA VAL A 16 23.52 13.97 -36.18
C VAL A 16 22.91 13.00 -37.20
N THR A 17 23.52 12.85 -38.37
CA THR A 17 23.07 11.90 -39.39
C THR A 17 23.49 10.45 -39.12
N LYS A 18 24.35 10.20 -38.11
CA LYS A 18 24.72 8.83 -37.75
C LYS A 18 23.51 8.09 -37.19
N LYS A 19 23.32 6.85 -37.65
CA LYS A 19 22.25 5.97 -37.15
C LYS A 19 22.26 5.85 -35.63
N SER A 20 23.44 5.66 -35.03
CA SER A 20 23.57 5.56 -33.57
C SER A 20 23.13 6.83 -32.84
N PHE A 21 23.34 8.02 -33.43
CA PHE A 21 22.89 9.28 -32.84
C PHE A 21 21.37 9.38 -32.89
N ILE A 22 20.77 9.16 -34.07
CA ILE A 22 19.32 9.20 -34.26
C ILE A 22 18.64 8.18 -33.33
N ILE A 23 19.12 6.94 -33.31
CA ILE A 23 18.57 5.88 -32.44
C ILE A 23 18.68 6.31 -30.98
N GLY A 24 19.85 6.77 -30.52
CA GLY A 24 20.04 7.21 -29.14
C GLY A 24 19.13 8.37 -28.73
N THR A 25 18.99 9.37 -29.60
CA THR A 25 18.17 10.57 -29.36
C THR A 25 16.69 10.26 -29.25
N PHE A 26 16.17 9.28 -29.99
CA PHE A 26 14.76 8.87 -29.86
C PHE A 26 14.55 7.81 -28.78
N LEU A 27 15.48 6.87 -28.64
CA LEU A 27 15.36 5.77 -27.68
C LEU A 27 15.42 6.29 -26.24
N THR A 28 16.32 7.24 -25.95
CA THR A 28 16.48 7.80 -24.60
C THR A 28 15.21 8.44 -24.04
N PRO A 29 14.53 9.40 -24.72
CA PRO A 29 13.29 9.97 -24.21
C PRO A 29 12.15 8.96 -24.13
N ILE A 30 12.10 7.96 -25.02
CA ILE A 30 11.12 6.87 -24.94
C ILE A 30 11.33 6.05 -23.67
N VAL A 31 12.58 5.67 -23.37
CA VAL A 31 12.91 4.90 -22.16
C VAL A 31 12.55 5.69 -20.90
N ILE A 32 12.93 6.97 -20.84
CA ILE A 32 12.61 7.83 -19.69
C ILE A 32 11.08 7.98 -19.53
N GLY A 33 10.36 8.18 -20.62
CA GLY A 33 8.90 8.30 -20.61
C GLY A 33 8.20 7.03 -20.14
N LEU A 34 8.61 5.86 -20.66
CA LEU A 34 8.07 4.56 -20.24
C LEU A 34 8.40 4.27 -18.77
N PHE A 35 9.64 4.54 -18.34
CA PHE A 35 10.04 4.34 -16.96
C PHE A 35 9.23 5.23 -16.00
N GLY A 36 9.09 6.52 -16.31
CA GLY A 36 8.27 7.45 -15.55
C GLY A 36 6.80 7.02 -15.48
N PHE A 37 6.24 6.52 -16.59
CA PHE A 37 4.88 5.99 -16.63
C PHE A 37 4.70 4.78 -15.72
N VAL A 38 5.61 3.82 -15.75
CA VAL A 38 5.55 2.62 -14.90
C VAL A 38 5.66 2.98 -13.43
N VAL A 39 6.64 3.80 -13.06
CA VAL A 39 6.83 4.27 -11.67
C VAL A 39 5.61 5.05 -11.20
N GLY A 40 5.09 5.96 -12.03
CA GLY A 40 3.88 6.72 -11.73
C GLY A 40 2.66 5.82 -11.53
N LYS A 41 2.50 4.78 -12.33
CA LYS A 41 1.43 3.78 -12.17
C LYS A 41 1.55 2.99 -10.88
N ILE A 42 2.76 2.58 -10.51
CA ILE A 42 3.01 1.87 -9.24
C ILE A 42 2.76 2.80 -8.05
N MET A 43 3.24 4.05 -8.09
CA MET A 43 3.00 5.01 -7.01
C MET A 43 1.53 5.42 -6.89
N SER A 44 0.79 5.44 -7.99
CA SER A 44 -0.64 5.68 -8.01
C SER A 44 -1.44 4.46 -7.54
N TYR A 45 -0.83 3.28 -7.45
CA TYR A 45 -1.45 2.09 -6.91
C TYR A 45 -1.51 2.22 -5.38
N ARG A 46 -2.49 2.98 -4.90
CA ARG A 46 -2.88 2.98 -3.49
C ARG A 46 -3.89 1.87 -3.31
N ASP A 47 -3.59 0.92 -2.42
CA ASP A 47 -4.59 -0.03 -1.95
C ASP A 47 -5.62 0.77 -1.12
N ASP A 48 -6.77 1.10 -1.71
CA ASP A 48 -7.95 1.62 -1.00
C ASP A 48 -8.64 0.51 -0.18
N LYS A 49 -7.91 -0.56 0.16
CA LYS A 49 -8.38 -1.64 1.02
C LYS A 49 -8.43 -1.12 2.45
N THR A 50 -9.60 -0.63 2.83
CA THR A 50 -9.94 -0.34 4.23
C THR A 50 -10.12 -1.68 4.94
N THR A 51 -9.06 -2.17 5.59
CA THR A 51 -9.14 -3.42 6.34
C THR A 51 -10.07 -3.22 7.52
N THR A 52 -11.21 -3.92 7.53
CA THR A 52 -12.18 -3.82 8.62
C THR A 52 -11.95 -4.96 9.60
N ILE A 53 -11.50 -4.62 10.81
CA ILE A 53 -11.16 -5.57 11.87
C ILE A 53 -12.26 -5.54 12.92
N ALA A 54 -12.86 -6.70 13.20
CA ALA A 54 -13.74 -6.86 14.35
C ALA A 54 -12.93 -7.23 15.59
N VAL A 55 -13.06 -6.46 16.66
CA VAL A 55 -12.37 -6.73 17.93
C VAL A 55 -13.40 -7.07 19.01
N VAL A 56 -13.31 -8.28 19.56
CA VAL A 56 -14.10 -8.73 20.72
C VAL A 56 -13.22 -8.62 21.96
N ASP A 57 -13.53 -7.63 22.80
CA ASP A 57 -12.87 -7.40 24.09
C ASP A 57 -13.86 -7.63 25.23
N GLN A 58 -13.62 -8.68 26.02
CA GLN A 58 -14.43 -9.00 27.21
C GLN A 58 -14.03 -8.18 28.45
N SER A 59 -12.83 -7.57 28.44
CA SER A 59 -12.27 -6.82 29.57
C SER A 59 -12.58 -5.32 29.53
N GLY A 60 -12.99 -4.80 28.36
CA GLY A 60 -13.30 -3.39 28.14
C GLY A 60 -12.09 -2.45 28.12
N GLN A 61 -10.88 -2.94 28.34
CA GLN A 61 -9.66 -2.12 28.44
C GLN A 61 -9.12 -1.65 27.08
N LEU A 62 -9.54 -2.28 25.98
CA LEU A 62 -9.03 -2.00 24.65
C LEU A 62 -9.86 -0.92 23.91
N LYS A 63 -11.07 -0.62 24.38
CA LYS A 63 -11.97 0.36 23.74
C LYS A 63 -11.36 1.77 23.65
N ASP A 64 -10.68 2.20 24.71
CA ASP A 64 -10.16 3.56 24.81
C ASP A 64 -8.75 3.71 24.21
N ARG A 65 -8.08 2.58 23.93
CA ARG A 65 -6.68 2.56 23.46
C ARG A 65 -6.55 2.36 21.95
N ILE A 66 -7.61 1.90 21.28
CA ILE A 66 -7.58 1.57 19.86
C ILE A 66 -8.43 2.58 19.07
N LYS A 67 -7.79 3.38 18.21
CA LYS A 67 -8.47 4.37 17.35
C LYS A 67 -8.45 3.93 15.89
N SER A 68 -9.60 4.06 15.21
CA SER A 68 -9.69 3.87 13.76
C SER A 68 -8.87 4.93 13.02
N THR A 69 -8.15 4.48 12.00
CA THR A 69 -7.33 5.31 11.12
C THR A 69 -7.85 5.19 9.68
N LYS A 70 -7.46 6.08 8.75
CA LYS A 70 -7.90 6.07 7.34
C LYS A 70 -7.81 4.73 6.61
N GLN A 71 -7.02 3.78 7.08
CA GLN A 71 -6.81 2.46 6.47
C GLN A 71 -7.35 1.29 7.32
N LEU A 72 -7.85 1.56 8.54
CA LEU A 72 -8.25 0.54 9.52
C LEU A 72 -9.57 0.93 10.18
N ASN A 73 -10.65 0.21 9.83
CA ASN A 73 -11.95 0.38 10.44
C ASN A 73 -12.15 -0.68 11.53
N ILE A 74 -12.40 -0.26 12.77
CA ILE A 74 -12.42 -1.17 13.92
C ILE A 74 -13.84 -1.17 14.50
N VAL A 75 -14.51 -2.31 14.36
CA VAL A 75 -15.89 -2.49 14.83
C VAL A 75 -15.87 -3.36 16.07
N GLN A 76 -16.61 -2.96 17.10
CA GLN A 76 -16.84 -3.77 18.30
C GLN A 76 -18.21 -4.43 18.19
N PRO A 77 -18.28 -5.72 17.81
CA PRO A 77 -19.54 -6.42 17.77
C PRO A 77 -20.02 -6.74 19.18
N THR A 78 -21.28 -6.42 19.47
CA THR A 78 -22.02 -6.83 20.68
C THR A 78 -22.51 -8.28 20.59
N GLU A 79 -22.28 -8.94 19.46
CA GLU A 79 -22.78 -10.26 19.11
C GLU A 79 -21.75 -11.38 19.42
N GLY A 80 -22.25 -12.61 19.59
CA GLY A 80 -21.43 -13.79 19.83
C GLY A 80 -20.47 -14.13 18.69
N VAL A 81 -19.37 -14.80 19.02
CA VAL A 81 -18.23 -15.11 18.13
C VAL A 81 -18.63 -15.88 16.87
N ASP A 82 -19.72 -16.64 16.92
CA ASP A 82 -20.24 -17.43 15.80
C ASP A 82 -20.85 -16.57 14.68
N LEU A 83 -21.49 -15.46 15.04
CA LEU A 83 -22.08 -14.52 14.07
C LEU A 83 -20.99 -13.74 13.33
N ILE A 84 -19.88 -13.45 14.01
CA ILE A 84 -18.75 -12.72 13.43
C ILE A 84 -18.00 -13.57 12.39
N LYS A 85 -17.89 -14.88 12.61
CA LYS A 85 -17.34 -15.82 11.61
C LYS A 85 -18.13 -15.78 10.30
N SER A 86 -19.45 -15.71 10.36
CA SER A 86 -20.30 -15.61 9.16
C SER A 86 -20.16 -14.26 8.42
N LYS A 87 -19.85 -13.18 9.13
CA LYS A 87 -19.60 -11.84 8.54
C LYS A 87 -18.22 -11.75 7.86
N ILE A 88 -17.23 -12.51 8.35
CA ILE A 88 -15.92 -12.67 7.71
C ILE A 88 -16.01 -13.50 6.43
N GLU A 89 -16.81 -14.56 6.44
CA GLU A 89 -17.02 -15.41 5.26
C GLU A 89 -17.71 -14.65 4.11
N LYS A 90 -18.53 -13.65 4.45
CA LYS A 90 -19.15 -12.70 3.51
C LYS A 90 -18.21 -11.56 3.05
N LYS A 91 -16.94 -11.56 3.48
CA LYS A 91 -15.92 -10.52 3.19
C LYS A 91 -16.30 -9.11 3.65
N GLU A 92 -17.21 -8.99 4.61
CA GLU A 92 -17.57 -7.70 5.20
C GLU A 92 -16.58 -7.31 6.31
N LEU A 93 -15.83 -8.29 6.81
CA LEU A 93 -14.75 -8.15 7.80
C LEU A 93 -13.54 -8.96 7.33
N ASP A 94 -12.34 -8.39 7.45
CA ASP A 94 -11.11 -9.03 6.99
C ASP A 94 -10.45 -9.88 8.10
N TYR A 95 -10.56 -9.44 9.36
CA TYR A 95 -9.92 -10.09 10.49
C TYR A 95 -10.75 -10.03 11.78
N LEU A 96 -10.60 -11.06 12.61
CA LEU A 96 -11.17 -11.15 13.96
C LEU A 96 -10.05 -11.16 15.00
N GLY A 97 -10.02 -10.14 15.84
CA GLY A 97 -9.20 -10.12 17.05
C GLY A 97 -10.04 -10.53 18.26
N VAL A 98 -9.69 -11.64 18.90
CA VAL A 98 -10.27 -12.04 20.19
C VAL A 98 -9.23 -11.81 21.27
N PHE A 99 -9.49 -10.88 22.17
CA PHE A 99 -8.63 -10.63 23.34
C PHE A 99 -9.34 -11.18 24.58
N GLY A 100 -8.91 -12.36 25.01
CA GLY A 100 -9.31 -12.93 26.29
C GLY A 100 -8.38 -12.42 27.39
N CYS A 101 -8.94 -11.72 28.37
CA CYS A 101 -8.27 -11.61 29.66
C CYS A 101 -8.39 -12.98 30.32
N ALA A 102 -7.26 -13.66 30.55
CA ALA A 102 -7.26 -14.82 31.42
C ALA A 102 -7.62 -14.33 32.83
N THR A 103 -8.91 -14.37 33.17
CA THR A 103 -9.36 -14.03 34.51
C THR A 103 -8.80 -15.08 35.46
N ALA A 104 -8.07 -14.60 36.46
CA ALA A 104 -7.42 -15.40 37.50
C ALA A 104 -8.45 -15.92 38.52
N ASP A 105 -9.57 -16.49 38.08
CA ASP A 105 -10.68 -16.89 38.95
C ASP A 105 -10.56 -18.35 39.44
N ARG A 106 -9.36 -18.94 39.44
CA ARG A 106 -9.10 -20.31 39.92
C ARG A 106 -8.75 -20.45 41.40
N PHE A 107 -8.95 -19.41 42.23
CA PHE A 107 -8.54 -19.45 43.65
C PHE A 107 -9.66 -19.19 44.69
N ALA A 108 -10.94 -19.29 44.33
CA ALA A 108 -12.02 -19.04 45.30
C ALA A 108 -13.09 -20.15 45.34
N GLY A 109 -12.67 -21.42 45.46
CA GLY A 109 -13.62 -22.53 45.45
C GLY A 109 -13.17 -23.86 46.04
N GLN A 110 -12.24 -23.88 47.00
CA GLN A 110 -12.03 -25.05 47.87
C GLN A 110 -11.87 -24.61 49.32
N GLU A 111 -12.99 -24.33 49.98
CA GLU A 111 -13.19 -24.62 51.39
C GLU A 111 -14.69 -24.88 51.61
N THR A 112 -15.09 -26.14 51.44
CA THR A 112 -16.16 -26.80 52.20
C THR A 112 -15.82 -28.27 52.33
#